data_AF-A0A660TLU8-F1
#
_entry.id   AF-A0A660TLU8-F1
#
_cell.length_a   1.000
_cell.length_b   1.000
_cell.length_c   1.000
_cell.angle_alpha   90.00
_cell.angle_beta   90.00
_cell.angle_gamma   90.00
#
_symmetry.space_group_name_H-M   'P 1'
#
loop_
_entity.id
_entity.type
_entity.pdbx_description
1 polymer ?
#
loop_
_entity_poly.entity_id
_entity_poly.type
_entity_poly.pdbx_seq_one_letter_code
_entity_poly.pdbx_strand_id
1 'polypeptide(L)' 'GTIIKGWTGTFVLNGNRKILKLAYYTGLGSKNSQGFGMFEVVG' A
#
# COMPACT_ATOMS: atom_id res chain seq x y z
N GLY A 1 3.92 -18.95 13.79
CA GLY A 1 3.65 -17.90 12.80
C GLY A 1 2.20 -17.49 12.91
N THR A 2 1.90 -16.20 12.77
CA THR A 2 0.52 -15.70 12.79
C THR A 2 0.02 -15.55 11.36
N ILE A 3 -1.20 -15.98 11.07
CA ILE A 3 -1.80 -15.80 9.75
C ILE A 3 -2.14 -14.32 9.55
N ILE A 4 -1.61 -13.72 8.48
CA ILE A 4 -1.94 -12.35 8.07
C ILE A 4 -2.88 -12.46 6.87
N LYS A 5 -4.06 -11.83 6.95
CA LYS A 5 -4.98 -11.71 5.83
C LYS A 5 -4.73 -10.38 5.13
N GLY A 6 -4.56 -10.44 3.80
CA GLY A 6 -4.33 -9.27 2.95
C GLY A 6 -5.30 -9.22 1.78
N TRP A 7 -5.28 -8.09 1.05
CA TRP A 7 -6.07 -7.87 -0.15
C TRP A 7 -5.16 -7.54 -1.32
N THR A 8 -5.54 -7.99 -2.52
CA THR A 8 -4.84 -7.73 -3.78
C THR A 8 -5.86 -7.42 -4.87
N GLY A 9 -5.56 -6.46 -5.73
CA GLY A 9 -6.44 -6.02 -6.80
C GLY A 9 -6.12 -4.59 -7.23
N THR A 10 -6.87 -4.10 -8.21
CA THR A 10 -6.79 -2.71 -8.67
C THR A 10 -7.78 -1.86 -7.88
N PHE A 11 -7.29 -0.76 -7.31
CA PHE A 11 -8.10 0.16 -6.49
C PHE A 11 -7.86 1.60 -6.93
N VAL A 12 -8.88 2.45 -6.74
CA VAL A 12 -8.75 3.89 -6.92
C VAL A 12 -8.38 4.52 -5.58
N LEU A 13 -7.20 5.15 -5.50
CA LEU A 13 -6.78 5.94 -4.35
C LEU A 13 -7.04 7.43 -4.57
N ASN A 14 -7.71 8.06 -3.61
CA ASN A 14 -7.97 9.51 -3.60
C ASN A 14 -7.46 10.13 -2.30
N GLY A 15 -6.81 11.29 -2.39
CA GLY A 15 -6.29 12.00 -1.22
C GLY A 15 -5.27 13.08 -1.55
N ASN A 16 -4.68 13.67 -0.52
CA ASN A 16 -3.65 14.70 -0.70
C ASN A 16 -2.40 14.10 -1.34
N ARG A 17 -1.85 14.79 -2.36
CA ARG A 17 -0.65 14.37 -3.10
C ARG A 17 0.56 14.07 -2.20
N LYS A 18 0.75 14.80 -1.09
CA LYS A 18 1.84 14.53 -0.13
C LYS A 18 1.67 13.19 0.57
N ILE A 19 0.44 12.83 0.93
CA ILE A 19 0.11 11.57 1.61
C ILE A 19 0.22 10.41 0.62
N LEU A 20 -0.30 10.57 -0.59
CA LEU A 20 -0.19 9.55 -1.65
C LEU A 20 1.27 9.27 -1.99
N LYS A 21 2.11 10.31 -2.06
CA LYS A 21 3.55 10.17 -2.27
C LYS A 21 4.22 9.42 -1.12
N LEU A 22 3.87 9.72 0.13
CA LEU A 22 4.39 8.99 1.29
C LEU A 22 4.01 7.50 1.20
N ALA A 23 2.73 7.21 1.02
CA ALA A 23 2.22 5.84 0.89
C ALA A 23 2.88 5.07 -0.26
N TYR A 24 3.17 5.73 -1.39
CA TYR A 24 3.89 5.10 -2.50
C TYR A 24 5.30 4.64 -2.12
N TYR A 25 6.03 5.42 -1.31
CA TYR A 25 7.38 5.05 -0.87
C TYR A 25 7.40 4.09 0.32
N THR A 26 6.42 4.19 1.21
CA THR A 26 6.40 3.39 2.45
C THR A 26 5.55 2.12 2.34
N GLY A 27 4.66 2.03 1.35
CA GLY A 27 3.58 1.06 1.30
C GLY A 27 2.35 1.48 2.11
N LEU A 28 1.22 0.83 1.82
CA LEU A 28 -0.08 1.02 2.48
C LEU A 28 -0.24 0.09 3.68
N GLY A 29 -0.94 0.56 4.72
CA GLY A 29 -1.31 -0.27 5.86
C GLY A 29 -0.15 -0.52 6.82
N SER A 30 0.10 -1.79 7.15
CA SER A 30 1.08 -2.21 8.17
C SER A 30 2.03 -3.27 7.63
N LYS A 31 3.07 -3.61 8.42
CA LYS A 31 4.06 -4.64 8.09
C LYS A 31 4.81 -4.36 6.78
N ASN A 32 4.99 -3.10 6.41
CA ASN A 32 5.71 -2.73 5.19
C ASN A 32 7.16 -3.21 5.19
N SER A 33 7.82 -3.25 6.36
CA SER A 33 9.16 -3.83 6.54
C SER A 33 9.24 -5.34 6.29
N GLN A 34 8.10 -6.04 6.21
CA GLN A 34 8.01 -7.45 5.85
C GLN A 34 7.51 -7.65 4.41
N GLY A 35 7.41 -6.58 3.61
CA GLY A 35 7.05 -6.64 2.19
C GLY A 35 5.56 -6.48 1.88
N PHE A 36 4.72 -6.10 2.85
CA PHE A 36 3.27 -5.90 2.61
C PHE A 36 2.93 -4.48 2.18
N GLY A 37 1.86 -4.34 1.38
CA GLY A 37 1.24 -3.04 1.07
C GLY A 37 1.95 -2.20 0.01
N MET A 38 2.99 -2.73 -0.64
CA MET A 38 3.59 -2.11 -1.83
C MET A 38 2.56 -2.14 -2.98
N PHE A 39 2.50 -1.07 -3.75
CA PHE A 39 1.60 -0.97 -4.90
C PHE A 39 2.24 -0.18 -6.04
N GLU A 40 1.69 -0.35 -7.23
CA GLU A 40 2.09 0.39 -8.43
C GLU A 40 0.95 1.30 -8.91
N VAL A 41 1.31 2.35 -9.64
CA VAL A 41 0.32 3.25 -10.25
C VAL A 41 -0.02 2.71 -11.63
N VAL A 42 -1.29 2.35 -11.83
CA VAL A 42 -1.81 1.94 -13.14
C VAL A 42 -2.21 3.19 -13.91
N GLY A 43 -1.65 3.35 -15.11
CA GLY A 43 -1.94 4.45 -16.04
C GLY A 43 -3.04 4.12 -17.03
#